data_AF-A0AAV8VAI0-F1
#
_entry.id   AF-A0AAV8VAI0-F1
#
_cell.length_a   1.000
_cell.length_b   1.000
_cell.length_c   1.000
_cell.angle_alpha   90.00
_cell.angle_beta   90.00
_cell.angle_gamma   90.00
#
_symmetry.space_group_name_H-M   'P 1'
#
loop_
_entity.id
_entity.type
_entity.pdbx_description
1 polymer ?
#
loop_
_entity_poly.entity_id
_entity_poly.type
_entity_poly.pdbx_seq_one_letter_code
_entity_poly.pdbx_strand_id
1 'polypeptide(L)'
;MLDEAEQLYIQCGRYDLQNKLLRSRNKMDAAHAVAESKDRINLRNTEHAWARSLEQVGDFKEAIARYERANTHLYDVPRMLSDHPSQLQAYMSKTKDKNMLKWWAQYIESQGDMRAALKVYANAGDIYSQVRVLCFLGEESAASELARSNSDKAAYYHLARYYETIGNFEEAVNFFTKATAYCNAVRLCKENNMAEELWDLGVVVANREKIECAKFFEEQGDLEKAVVLYHRGGMLHKALDLAFKTQQYEVLQDIATQLDSYSDPALVQKCAEYFVNNEQFDKAVDLLAIAKKYKEAISLCLKHNVQLTEDLAEKLTPEKENVDEETRLSILENLAESLMVQGNYHLATKKFTQAGDK
;
A
#
# COMPACT_ATOMS: atom_id res chain seq x y z
N MET A 1 55.65 21.66 -26.36
CA MET A 1 54.19 21.89 -26.16
C MET A 1 53.56 20.95 -25.14
N LEU A 2 53.41 19.64 -25.36
CA LEU A 2 52.69 18.77 -24.39
C LEU A 2 53.45 18.53 -23.08
N ASP A 3 54.78 18.41 -23.13
CA ASP A 3 55.59 18.22 -21.91
C ASP A 3 55.68 19.51 -21.07
N GLU A 4 55.66 20.69 -21.72
CA GLU A 4 55.56 22.00 -21.06
C GLU A 4 54.20 22.17 -20.38
N ALA A 5 53.12 21.72 -21.03
CA ALA A 5 51.77 21.74 -20.44
C ALA A 5 51.69 20.86 -19.19
N GLU A 6 52.34 19.69 -19.20
CA GLU A 6 52.41 18.81 -18.03
C GLU A 6 53.15 19.49 -16.85
N GLN A 7 54.27 20.14 -17.12
CA GLN A 7 55.02 20.89 -16.11
C GLN A 7 54.21 22.05 -15.52
N LEU A 8 53.47 22.78 -16.37
CA LEU A 8 52.56 23.84 -15.93
C LEU A 8 51.45 23.31 -15.01
N TYR A 9 50.86 22.16 -15.34
CA TYR A 9 49.83 21.54 -14.47
C TYR A 9 50.39 21.12 -13.10
N ILE A 10 51.62 20.62 -13.06
CA ILE A 10 52.31 20.30 -11.80
C ILE A 10 52.55 21.57 -10.98
N GLN A 11 53.07 22.63 -11.61
CA GLN A 11 53.35 23.91 -10.95
C GLN A 11 52.08 24.58 -10.42
N CYS A 12 50.98 24.49 -11.16
CA CYS A 12 49.69 25.03 -10.75
C CYS A 12 48.92 24.12 -9.76
N GLY A 13 49.46 22.96 -9.39
CA GLY A 13 48.80 22.00 -8.50
C GLY A 13 47.52 21.36 -9.08
N ARG A 14 47.32 21.44 -10.40
CA ARG A 14 46.14 20.92 -11.11
C ARG A 14 46.38 19.49 -11.59
N TYR A 15 46.45 18.57 -10.63
CA TYR A 15 46.70 17.15 -10.87
C TYR A 15 45.57 16.44 -11.63
N ASP A 16 44.36 17.00 -11.61
CA ASP A 16 43.21 16.56 -12.41
C ASP A 16 43.46 16.72 -13.92
N LEU A 17 43.99 17.88 -14.31
CA LEU A 17 44.34 18.16 -15.71
C LEU A 17 45.59 17.39 -16.14
N GLN A 18 46.56 17.23 -15.23
CA GLN A 18 47.73 16.39 -15.47
C GLN A 18 47.32 14.94 -15.75
N ASN A 19 46.45 14.35 -14.90
CA ASN A 19 45.94 13.00 -15.07
C ASN A 19 45.21 12.85 -16.42
N LYS A 20 44.33 13.80 -16.76
CA LYS A 20 43.60 13.81 -18.04
C LYS A 20 44.55 13.87 -19.23
N LEU A 21 45.60 14.70 -19.17
CA LEU A 21 46.62 14.80 -20.21
C LEU A 21 47.37 13.46 -20.36
N LEU A 22 47.81 12.85 -19.26
CA LEU A 22 48.53 11.57 -19.29
C LEU A 22 47.68 10.44 -19.88
N ARG A 23 46.38 10.38 -19.53
CA ARG A 23 45.43 9.42 -20.13
C ARG A 23 45.27 9.63 -21.63
N SER A 24 45.18 10.87 -22.09
CA SER A 24 45.08 11.17 -23.53
C SER A 24 46.33 10.76 -24.32
N ARG A 25 47.50 10.69 -23.65
CA ARG A 25 48.76 10.21 -24.22
C ARG A 25 48.94 8.69 -24.12
N ASN A 26 47.93 7.97 -23.64
CA ASN A 26 47.99 6.53 -23.31
C ASN A 26 49.11 6.15 -22.31
N LYS A 27 49.59 7.10 -21.50
CA LYS A 27 50.58 6.87 -20.42
C LYS A 27 49.85 6.47 -19.13
N MET A 28 49.22 5.31 -19.14
CA MET A 28 48.28 4.90 -18.08
C MET A 28 48.97 4.65 -16.73
N ASP A 29 50.19 4.09 -16.72
CA ASP A 29 50.95 3.87 -15.47
C ASP A 29 51.24 5.19 -14.73
N ALA A 30 51.71 6.21 -15.47
CA ALA A 30 51.98 7.53 -14.92
C ALA A 30 50.68 8.22 -14.48
N ALA A 31 49.60 8.10 -15.27
CA ALA A 31 48.29 8.64 -14.90
C ALA A 31 47.76 8.02 -13.61
N HIS A 32 47.91 6.70 -13.45
CA HIS A 32 47.49 5.97 -12.26
C HIS A 32 48.29 6.38 -11.03
N ALA A 33 49.62 6.51 -11.13
CA ALA A 33 50.46 6.98 -10.04
C ALA A 33 50.07 8.39 -9.55
N VAL A 34 49.72 9.29 -10.48
CA VAL A 34 49.19 10.62 -10.14
C VAL A 34 47.82 10.52 -9.45
N ALA A 35 46.95 9.63 -9.91
CA ALA A 35 45.63 9.42 -9.32
C ALA A 35 45.70 8.84 -7.90
N GLU A 36 46.57 7.87 -7.63
CA GLU A 36 46.69 7.26 -6.30
C GLU A 36 47.24 8.25 -5.25
N SER A 37 48.23 9.06 -5.67
CA SER A 37 48.94 9.97 -4.78
C SER A 37 48.24 11.31 -4.60
N LYS A 38 47.75 11.92 -5.67
CA LYS A 38 47.34 13.34 -5.70
C LYS A 38 45.94 13.60 -6.24
N ASP A 39 45.37 12.68 -7.03
CA ASP A 39 44.04 12.84 -7.65
C ASP A 39 43.14 11.61 -7.42
N ARG A 40 42.86 11.33 -6.14
CA ARG A 40 42.06 10.17 -5.73
C ARG A 40 40.62 10.21 -6.27
N ILE A 41 40.10 11.40 -6.55
CA ILE A 41 38.75 11.58 -7.09
C ILE A 41 38.63 10.93 -8.47
N ASN A 42 39.66 11.08 -9.32
CA ASN A 42 39.67 10.50 -10.66
C ASN A 42 40.31 9.11 -10.74
N LEU A 43 40.66 8.46 -9.62
CA LEU A 43 41.29 7.14 -9.63
C LEU A 43 40.43 6.10 -10.36
N ARG A 44 39.13 6.00 -10.04
CA ARG A 44 38.21 5.06 -10.72
C ARG A 44 38.07 5.35 -12.21
N ASN A 45 38.00 6.64 -12.57
CA ASN A 45 37.90 7.06 -13.97
C ASN A 45 39.19 6.73 -14.74
N THR A 46 40.35 6.85 -14.09
CA THR A 46 41.65 6.48 -14.65
C THR A 46 41.74 4.97 -14.86
N GLU A 47 41.36 4.17 -13.87
CA GLU A 47 41.32 2.70 -13.96
C GLU A 47 40.35 2.23 -15.07
N HIS A 48 39.16 2.84 -15.18
CA HIS A 48 38.22 2.52 -16.24
C HIS A 48 38.78 2.85 -17.65
N ALA A 49 39.44 4.00 -17.81
CA ALA A 49 40.04 4.35 -19.10
C ALA A 49 41.25 3.48 -19.44
N TRP A 50 41.99 3.02 -18.44
CA TRP A 50 43.05 2.04 -18.63
C TRP A 50 42.49 0.68 -19.03
N ALA A 51 41.42 0.22 -18.37
CA ALA A 51 40.73 -1.00 -18.76
C ALA A 51 40.26 -0.95 -20.22
N ARG A 52 39.72 0.19 -20.68
CA ARG A 52 39.35 0.41 -22.09
C ARG A 52 40.54 0.37 -23.05
N SER A 53 41.70 0.91 -22.67
CA SER A 53 42.88 0.85 -23.55
C SER A 53 43.43 -0.57 -23.65
N LEU A 54 43.42 -1.33 -22.55
CA LEU A 54 43.80 -2.75 -22.54
C LEU A 54 42.82 -3.62 -23.34
N GLU A 55 41.53 -3.33 -23.27
CA GLU A 55 40.50 -3.97 -24.10
C GLU A 55 40.77 -3.76 -25.60
N GLN A 56 41.12 -2.54 -26.02
CA GLN A 56 41.48 -2.26 -27.42
C GLN A 56 42.74 -3.00 -27.87
N VAL A 57 43.68 -3.24 -26.96
CA VAL A 57 44.90 -4.02 -27.22
C VAL A 57 44.62 -5.53 -27.24
N GLY A 58 43.49 -5.99 -26.68
CA GLY A 58 43.10 -7.40 -26.60
C GLY A 58 43.62 -8.12 -25.35
N ASP A 59 44.17 -7.41 -24.36
CA ASP A 59 44.55 -7.99 -23.07
C ASP A 59 43.36 -8.02 -22.12
N PHE A 60 42.48 -8.99 -22.33
CA PHE A 60 41.25 -9.13 -21.56
C PHE A 60 41.48 -9.46 -20.08
N LYS A 61 42.58 -10.14 -19.74
CA LYS A 61 42.85 -10.56 -18.35
C LYS A 61 43.14 -9.36 -17.46
N GLU A 62 44.04 -8.49 -17.90
CA GLU A 62 44.36 -7.28 -17.15
C GLU A 62 43.20 -6.27 -17.22
N ALA A 63 42.50 -6.17 -18.37
CA ALA A 63 41.32 -5.32 -18.49
C ALA A 63 40.23 -5.66 -17.45
N ILE A 64 39.96 -6.95 -17.19
CA ILE A 64 39.02 -7.37 -16.14
C ILE A 64 39.45 -6.86 -14.77
N ALA A 65 40.71 -7.08 -14.38
CA ALA A 65 41.23 -6.65 -13.09
C ALA A 65 41.11 -5.12 -12.90
N ARG A 66 41.27 -4.35 -13.98
CA ARG A 66 41.14 -2.90 -13.99
C ARG A 66 39.68 -2.45 -13.92
N TYR A 67 38.78 -3.12 -14.63
CA TYR A 67 37.33 -2.88 -14.52
C TYR A 67 36.78 -3.17 -13.11
N GLU A 68 37.31 -4.18 -12.43
CA GLU A 68 36.98 -4.49 -11.03
C GLU A 68 37.46 -3.37 -10.08
N ARG A 69 38.70 -2.89 -10.24
CA ARG A 69 39.22 -1.74 -9.45
C ARG A 69 38.41 -0.46 -9.69
N ALA A 70 37.89 -0.29 -10.90
CA ALA A 70 37.02 0.83 -11.26
C ALA A 70 35.56 0.69 -10.74
N ASN A 71 35.17 -0.48 -10.22
CA ASN A 71 33.77 -0.83 -9.88
C ASN A 71 32.80 -0.73 -11.07
N THR A 72 33.28 -0.95 -12.29
CA THR A 72 32.47 -0.93 -13.53
C THR A 72 32.29 -2.31 -14.14
N HIS A 73 32.78 -3.36 -13.46
CA HIS A 73 32.79 -4.75 -13.94
C HIS A 73 31.42 -5.31 -14.25
N LEU A 74 30.36 -4.87 -13.56
CA LEU A 74 28.99 -5.35 -13.77
C LEU A 74 28.46 -5.15 -15.19
N TYR A 75 28.93 -4.12 -15.90
CA TYR A 75 28.49 -3.80 -17.26
C TYR A 75 29.60 -4.04 -18.28
N ASP A 76 30.81 -3.57 -17.99
CA ASP A 76 31.89 -3.55 -18.98
C ASP A 76 32.51 -4.93 -19.23
N VAL A 77 32.62 -5.79 -18.21
CA VAL A 77 33.18 -7.14 -18.39
C VAL A 77 32.25 -8.05 -19.21
N PRO A 78 30.92 -8.12 -18.93
CA PRO A 78 29.95 -8.77 -19.80
C PRO A 78 30.00 -8.30 -21.26
N ARG A 79 30.02 -6.97 -21.46
CA ARG A 79 30.05 -6.37 -22.78
C ARG A 79 31.30 -6.78 -23.53
N MET A 80 32.46 -6.64 -22.89
CA MET A 80 33.76 -6.96 -23.48
C MET A 80 33.89 -8.44 -23.85
N LEU A 81 33.39 -9.34 -23.01
CA LEU A 81 33.52 -10.79 -23.22
C LEU A 81 32.34 -11.41 -23.98
N SER A 82 31.40 -10.61 -24.49
CA SER A 82 30.21 -11.10 -25.19
C SER A 82 30.55 -11.95 -26.41
N ASP A 83 31.60 -11.58 -27.16
CA ASP A 83 32.12 -12.32 -28.31
C ASP A 83 33.04 -13.51 -27.92
N HIS A 84 33.27 -13.71 -26.61
CA HIS A 84 34.19 -14.71 -26.05
C HIS A 84 33.52 -15.56 -24.95
N PRO A 85 32.55 -16.41 -25.30
CA PRO A 85 31.68 -17.11 -24.33
C PRO A 85 32.44 -18.02 -23.36
N SER A 86 33.55 -18.63 -23.79
CA SER A 86 34.38 -19.48 -22.94
C SER A 86 35.09 -18.70 -21.83
N GLN A 87 35.57 -17.50 -22.14
CA GLN A 87 36.21 -16.61 -21.15
C GLN A 87 35.16 -16.03 -20.20
N LEU A 88 34.00 -15.65 -20.72
CA LEU A 88 32.88 -15.15 -19.91
C LEU A 88 32.41 -16.22 -18.92
N GLN A 89 32.23 -17.46 -19.35
CA GLN A 89 31.83 -18.56 -18.46
C GLN A 89 32.88 -18.82 -17.37
N ALA A 90 34.18 -18.79 -17.71
CA ALA A 90 35.25 -18.95 -16.75
C ALA A 90 35.28 -17.80 -15.72
N TYR A 91 35.02 -16.56 -16.15
CA TYR A 91 34.88 -15.42 -15.24
C TYR A 91 33.69 -15.61 -14.29
N MET A 92 32.51 -15.89 -14.86
CA MET A 92 31.27 -16.08 -14.11
C MET A 92 31.32 -17.23 -13.09
N SER A 93 32.08 -18.29 -13.37
CA SER A 93 32.27 -19.40 -12.43
C SER A 93 33.00 -19.00 -11.14
N LYS A 94 33.77 -17.91 -11.17
CA LYS A 94 34.53 -17.40 -10.03
C LYS A 94 33.77 -16.33 -9.24
N THR A 95 32.84 -15.64 -9.90
CA THR A 95 32.09 -14.53 -9.32
C THR A 95 31.03 -15.02 -8.35
N LYS A 96 30.90 -14.34 -7.20
CA LYS A 96 29.82 -14.55 -6.20
C LYS A 96 28.82 -13.40 -6.16
N ASP A 97 29.01 -12.37 -6.99
CA ASP A 97 28.17 -11.18 -7.04
C ASP A 97 26.78 -11.54 -7.58
N LYS A 98 25.75 -11.32 -6.75
CA LYS A 98 24.36 -11.66 -7.09
C LYS A 98 23.87 -10.98 -8.37
N ASN A 99 24.18 -9.70 -8.56
CA ASN A 99 23.75 -8.94 -9.74
C ASN A 99 24.37 -9.48 -11.03
N MET A 100 25.64 -9.89 -10.95
CA MET A 100 26.35 -10.48 -12.08
C MET A 100 25.79 -11.88 -12.41
N LEU A 101 25.50 -12.70 -11.38
CA LEU A 101 24.85 -14.00 -11.56
C LEU A 101 23.45 -13.86 -12.17
N LYS A 102 22.68 -12.84 -11.79
CA LYS A 102 21.38 -12.53 -12.42
C LYS A 102 21.53 -12.21 -13.90
N TRP A 103 22.47 -11.33 -14.25
CA TRP A 103 22.74 -11.01 -15.66
C TRP A 103 23.17 -12.26 -16.45
N TRP A 104 24.05 -13.08 -15.88
CA TRP A 104 24.51 -14.32 -16.51
C TRP A 104 23.39 -15.34 -16.71
N ALA A 105 22.48 -15.47 -15.74
CA ALA A 105 21.30 -16.30 -15.89
C ALA A 105 20.37 -15.80 -17.01
N GLN A 106 20.16 -14.49 -17.12
CA GLN A 106 19.39 -13.87 -18.22
C GLN A 106 20.05 -14.10 -19.59
N TYR A 107 21.39 -14.04 -19.64
CA TYR A 107 22.13 -14.36 -20.85
C TYR A 107 21.94 -15.83 -21.25
N ILE A 108 22.09 -16.79 -20.33
CA ILE A 108 21.84 -18.20 -20.60
C ILE A 108 20.39 -18.43 -21.06
N GLU A 109 19.44 -17.74 -20.42
CA GLU A 109 18.03 -17.80 -20.79
C GLU A 109 17.79 -17.34 -22.23
N SER A 110 18.46 -16.26 -22.67
CA SER A 110 18.43 -15.79 -24.07
C SER A 110 19.03 -16.78 -25.07
N GLN A 111 19.95 -17.65 -24.62
CA GLN A 111 20.50 -18.74 -25.45
C GLN A 111 19.55 -19.96 -25.51
N GLY A 112 18.47 -19.95 -24.72
CA GLY A 112 17.43 -20.98 -24.69
C GLY A 112 17.64 -22.09 -23.65
N ASP A 113 18.73 -22.10 -22.89
CA ASP A 113 18.98 -23.12 -21.86
C ASP A 113 18.36 -22.74 -20.51
N MET A 114 17.05 -22.96 -20.40
CA MET A 114 16.26 -22.66 -19.20
C MET A 114 16.74 -23.43 -17.96
N ARG A 115 17.22 -24.67 -18.12
CA ARG A 115 17.64 -25.52 -16.99
C ARG A 115 18.99 -25.07 -16.41
N ALA A 116 19.93 -24.66 -17.26
CA ALA A 116 21.17 -24.06 -16.79
C ALA A 116 20.91 -22.70 -16.14
N ALA A 117 20.02 -21.88 -16.71
CA ALA A 117 19.63 -20.59 -16.14
C ALA A 117 19.04 -20.75 -14.73
N LEU A 118 18.18 -21.75 -14.51
CA LEU A 118 17.60 -22.05 -13.19
C LEU A 118 18.66 -22.28 -12.11
N LYS A 119 19.71 -23.07 -12.42
CA LYS A 119 20.83 -23.32 -11.49
C LYS A 119 21.57 -22.03 -11.13
N VAL A 120 21.76 -21.15 -12.11
CA VAL A 120 22.43 -19.85 -11.89
C VAL A 120 21.53 -18.91 -11.07
N TYR A 121 20.24 -18.85 -11.34
CA TYR A 121 19.30 -18.05 -10.53
C TYR A 121 19.21 -18.56 -9.09
N ALA A 122 19.29 -19.88 -8.87
CA ALA A 122 19.38 -20.46 -7.53
C ALA A 122 20.64 -20.00 -6.79
N ASN A 123 21.80 -19.99 -7.46
CA ASN A 123 23.05 -19.45 -6.90
C ASN A 123 22.97 -17.94 -6.63
N ALA A 124 22.23 -17.19 -7.46
CA ALA A 124 21.99 -15.76 -7.26
C ALA A 124 21.00 -15.47 -6.11
N GLY A 125 20.21 -16.47 -5.69
CA GLY A 125 19.11 -16.31 -4.74
C GLY A 125 17.93 -15.53 -5.32
N ASP A 126 17.73 -15.55 -6.63
CA ASP A 126 16.64 -14.83 -7.30
C ASP A 126 15.40 -15.72 -7.45
N ILE A 127 14.52 -15.71 -6.44
CA ILE A 127 13.37 -16.61 -6.36
C ILE A 127 12.35 -16.30 -7.46
N TYR A 128 12.06 -15.01 -7.67
CA TYR A 128 11.18 -14.55 -8.75
C TYR A 128 11.56 -15.14 -10.11
N SER A 129 12.84 -15.01 -10.47
CA SER A 129 13.34 -15.48 -11.77
C SER A 129 13.29 -17.00 -11.87
N GLN A 130 13.57 -17.72 -10.76
CA GLN A 130 13.41 -19.18 -10.71
C GLN A 130 11.96 -19.61 -10.93
N VAL A 131 11.00 -19.01 -10.21
CA VAL A 131 9.58 -19.34 -10.34
C VAL A 131 9.09 -19.06 -11.76
N ARG A 132 9.49 -17.94 -12.36
CA ARG A 132 9.16 -17.63 -13.76
C ARG A 132 9.68 -18.67 -14.74
N VAL A 133 10.92 -19.13 -14.57
CA VAL A 133 11.53 -20.16 -15.42
C VAL A 133 10.86 -21.52 -15.20
N LEU A 134 10.52 -21.88 -13.96
CA LEU A 134 9.80 -23.12 -13.64
C LEU A 134 8.38 -23.12 -14.25
N CYS A 135 7.65 -22.00 -14.16
CA CYS A 135 6.36 -21.84 -14.85
C CYS A 135 6.50 -22.02 -16.37
N PHE A 136 7.58 -21.49 -16.97
CA PHE A 136 7.84 -21.66 -18.40
C PHE A 136 8.15 -23.13 -18.77
N LEU A 137 8.82 -23.87 -17.89
CA LEU A 137 9.10 -25.30 -18.04
C LEU A 137 7.88 -26.20 -17.78
N GLY A 138 6.77 -25.65 -17.27
CA GLY A 138 5.58 -26.42 -16.86
C GLY A 138 5.75 -27.17 -15.53
N GLU A 139 6.77 -26.84 -14.75
CA GLU A 139 7.03 -27.45 -13.43
C GLU A 139 6.28 -26.69 -12.33
N GLU A 140 4.94 -26.75 -12.37
CA GLU A 140 4.05 -25.95 -11.51
C GLU A 140 4.21 -26.25 -10.02
N SER A 141 4.34 -27.54 -9.67
CA SER A 141 4.51 -28.00 -8.29
C SER A 141 5.78 -27.42 -7.67
N ALA A 142 6.91 -27.56 -8.36
CA ALA A 142 8.20 -27.02 -7.93
C ALA A 142 8.16 -25.48 -7.81
N ALA A 143 7.52 -24.80 -8.76
CA ALA A 143 7.34 -23.35 -8.72
C ALA A 143 6.54 -22.92 -7.48
N SER A 144 5.46 -23.63 -7.17
CA SER A 144 4.59 -23.34 -6.02
C SER A 144 5.28 -23.58 -4.67
N GLU A 145 6.04 -24.66 -4.54
CA GLU A 145 6.81 -24.98 -3.34
C GLU A 145 7.89 -23.93 -3.10
N LEU A 146 8.62 -23.54 -4.15
CA LEU A 146 9.68 -22.55 -4.07
C LEU A 146 9.14 -21.17 -3.67
N ALA A 147 7.99 -20.77 -4.22
CA ALA A 147 7.33 -19.53 -3.83
C ALA A 147 6.87 -19.58 -2.37
N ARG A 148 6.25 -20.69 -1.94
CA ARG A 148 5.77 -20.89 -0.57
C ARG A 148 6.89 -20.89 0.47
N SER A 149 8.02 -21.52 0.18
CA SER A 149 9.15 -21.60 1.10
C SER A 149 9.84 -20.27 1.34
N ASN A 150 9.88 -19.39 0.34
CA ASN A 150 10.60 -18.12 0.40
C ASN A 150 9.69 -16.91 0.68
N SER A 151 8.37 -17.05 0.51
CA SER A 151 7.39 -15.98 0.74
C SER A 151 7.66 -14.67 -0.03
N ASP A 152 8.21 -14.78 -1.24
CA ASP A 152 8.46 -13.64 -2.10
C ASP A 152 7.15 -13.18 -2.81
N LYS A 153 6.74 -11.94 -2.55
CA LYS A 153 5.53 -11.34 -3.12
C LYS A 153 5.56 -11.29 -4.65
N ALA A 154 6.72 -10.99 -5.23
CA ALA A 154 6.84 -10.89 -6.69
C ALA A 154 6.70 -12.27 -7.34
N ALA A 155 7.25 -13.31 -6.71
CA ALA A 155 7.11 -14.70 -7.16
C ALA A 155 5.64 -15.16 -7.06
N TYR A 156 4.96 -14.87 -5.96
CA TYR A 156 3.52 -15.17 -5.82
C TYR A 156 2.67 -14.46 -6.89
N TYR A 157 2.96 -13.20 -7.19
CA TYR A 157 2.25 -12.47 -8.23
C TYR A 157 2.39 -13.12 -9.61
N HIS A 158 3.60 -13.57 -9.96
CA HIS A 158 3.83 -14.27 -11.24
C HIS A 158 3.12 -15.60 -11.31
N LEU A 159 3.17 -16.36 -10.22
CA LEU A 159 2.51 -17.65 -10.13
C LEU A 159 0.99 -17.50 -10.21
N ALA A 160 0.43 -16.46 -9.60
CA ALA A 160 -1.00 -16.14 -9.71
C ALA A 160 -1.42 -15.85 -11.15
N ARG A 161 -0.64 -15.03 -11.89
CA ARG A 161 -0.88 -14.77 -13.31
C ARG A 161 -0.76 -16.02 -14.17
N TYR A 162 0.16 -16.91 -13.83
CA TYR A 162 0.32 -18.18 -14.53
C TYR A 162 -0.90 -19.09 -14.34
N TYR A 163 -1.38 -19.25 -13.11
CA TYR A 163 -2.61 -20.01 -12.85
C TYR A 163 -3.86 -19.37 -13.47
N GLU A 164 -3.92 -18.04 -13.55
CA GLU A 164 -4.95 -17.31 -14.30
C GLU A 164 -4.93 -17.69 -15.79
N THR A 165 -3.75 -17.82 -16.42
CA THR A 165 -3.66 -18.24 -17.83
C THR A 165 -4.04 -19.71 -18.06
N ILE A 166 -3.84 -20.57 -17.07
CA ILE A 166 -4.25 -21.98 -17.13
C ILE A 166 -5.75 -22.15 -16.89
N GLY A 167 -6.39 -21.17 -16.22
CA GLY A 167 -7.79 -21.22 -15.81
C GLY A 167 -8.00 -21.86 -14.44
N ASN A 168 -6.94 -22.09 -13.66
CA ASN A 168 -7.06 -22.50 -12.26
C ASN A 168 -7.21 -21.26 -11.37
N PHE A 169 -8.43 -20.74 -11.30
CA PHE A 169 -8.70 -19.47 -10.65
C PHE A 169 -8.63 -19.54 -9.12
N GLU A 170 -8.98 -20.67 -8.50
CA GLU A 170 -8.92 -20.85 -7.04
C GLU A 170 -7.49 -20.64 -6.51
N GLU A 171 -6.51 -21.33 -7.11
CA GLU A 171 -5.10 -21.15 -6.75
C GLU A 171 -4.60 -19.75 -7.13
N ALA A 172 -5.05 -19.19 -8.25
CA ALA A 172 -4.68 -17.83 -8.65
C ALA A 172 -5.12 -16.79 -7.60
N VAL A 173 -6.34 -16.89 -7.07
CA VAL A 173 -6.83 -16.02 -5.98
C VAL A 173 -5.95 -16.19 -4.74
N ASN A 174 -5.66 -17.43 -4.31
CA ASN A 174 -4.80 -17.72 -3.16
C ASN A 174 -3.38 -17.12 -3.31
N PHE A 175 -2.80 -17.16 -4.51
CA PHE A 175 -1.51 -16.55 -4.75
C PHE A 175 -1.57 -15.02 -4.87
N PHE A 176 -2.63 -14.44 -5.43
CA PHE A 176 -2.82 -12.98 -5.44
C PHE A 176 -3.03 -12.40 -4.03
N THR A 177 -3.76 -13.10 -3.16
CA THR A 177 -3.93 -12.69 -1.76
C THR A 177 -2.60 -12.71 -1.01
N LYS A 178 -1.81 -13.79 -1.15
CA LYS A 178 -0.44 -13.88 -0.60
C LYS A 178 0.51 -12.81 -1.16
N ALA A 179 0.35 -12.44 -2.42
CA ALA A 179 1.11 -11.36 -3.06
C ALA A 179 0.66 -9.95 -2.60
N THR A 180 -0.39 -9.83 -1.79
CA THR A 180 -1.05 -8.56 -1.42
C THR A 180 -1.63 -7.78 -2.62
N ALA A 181 -1.88 -8.48 -3.73
CA ALA A 181 -2.43 -7.92 -4.96
C ALA A 181 -3.96 -8.06 -5.01
N TYR A 182 -4.62 -7.50 -4.00
CA TYR A 182 -6.05 -7.75 -3.76
C TYR A 182 -6.96 -7.24 -4.88
N CYS A 183 -6.62 -6.15 -5.58
CA CYS A 183 -7.41 -5.67 -6.72
C CYS A 183 -7.56 -6.75 -7.80
N ASN A 184 -6.50 -7.52 -8.07
CA ASN A 184 -6.55 -8.60 -9.05
C ASN A 184 -7.33 -9.81 -8.54
N ALA A 185 -7.18 -10.15 -7.26
CA ALA A 185 -7.98 -11.20 -6.64
C ALA A 185 -9.47 -10.88 -6.70
N VAL A 186 -9.88 -9.65 -6.31
CA VAL A 186 -11.27 -9.19 -6.37
C VAL A 186 -11.81 -9.24 -7.80
N ARG A 187 -11.04 -8.75 -8.77
CA ARG A 187 -11.42 -8.81 -10.19
C ARG A 187 -11.66 -10.27 -10.63
N LEU A 188 -10.73 -11.16 -10.32
CA LEU A 188 -10.79 -12.55 -10.73
C LEU A 188 -12.00 -13.27 -10.12
N CYS A 189 -12.28 -13.02 -8.84
CA CYS A 189 -13.45 -13.58 -8.17
C CYS A 189 -14.76 -13.10 -8.81
N LYS A 190 -14.85 -11.81 -9.17
CA LYS A 190 -16.04 -11.24 -9.82
C LYS A 190 -16.29 -11.81 -11.21
N GLU A 191 -15.24 -11.92 -12.02
CA GLU A 191 -15.35 -12.43 -13.40
C GLU A 191 -15.78 -13.89 -13.45
N ASN A 192 -15.45 -14.67 -12.41
CA ASN A 192 -15.71 -16.12 -12.35
C ASN A 192 -16.80 -16.52 -11.33
N ASN A 193 -17.54 -15.57 -10.76
CA ASN A 193 -18.61 -15.80 -9.76
C ASN A 193 -18.17 -16.62 -8.52
N MET A 194 -16.95 -16.41 -8.03
CA MET A 194 -16.42 -16.99 -6.79
C MET A 194 -16.90 -16.22 -5.56
N ALA A 195 -18.16 -16.42 -5.19
CA ALA A 195 -18.81 -15.65 -4.12
C ALA A 195 -18.23 -15.93 -2.71
N GLU A 196 -17.78 -17.15 -2.45
CA GLU A 196 -17.22 -17.52 -1.13
C GLU A 196 -15.83 -16.92 -0.93
N GLU A 197 -14.94 -17.08 -1.91
CA GLU A 197 -13.59 -16.53 -1.88
C GLU A 197 -13.61 -15.00 -1.87
N LEU A 198 -14.57 -14.38 -2.57
CA LEU A 198 -14.76 -12.93 -2.55
C LEU A 198 -15.20 -12.43 -1.17
N TRP A 199 -16.00 -13.22 -0.44
CA TRP A 199 -16.43 -12.88 0.92
C TRP A 199 -15.24 -12.90 1.88
N ASP A 200 -14.46 -13.98 1.85
CA ASP A 200 -13.24 -14.11 2.67
C ASP A 200 -12.26 -12.98 2.37
N LEU A 201 -12.09 -12.65 1.09
CA LEU A 201 -11.28 -11.53 0.64
C LEU A 201 -11.79 -10.20 1.20
N GLY A 202 -13.10 -9.96 1.11
CA GLY A 202 -13.77 -8.75 1.59
C GLY A 202 -13.56 -8.47 3.09
N VAL A 203 -13.23 -9.46 3.90
CA VAL A 203 -12.85 -9.24 5.31
C VAL A 203 -11.46 -8.59 5.41
N VAL A 204 -10.52 -8.98 4.55
CA VAL A 204 -9.10 -8.64 4.63
C VAL A 204 -8.73 -7.38 3.84
N VAL A 205 -9.42 -7.07 2.74
CA VAL A 205 -8.99 -5.97 1.85
C VAL A 205 -9.17 -4.58 2.47
N ALA A 206 -8.46 -3.61 1.90
CA ALA A 206 -8.68 -2.19 2.16
C ALA A 206 -10.09 -1.73 1.75
N ASN A 207 -10.50 -0.57 2.28
CA ASN A 207 -11.87 -0.08 2.20
C ASN A 207 -12.36 0.13 0.76
N ARG A 208 -11.46 0.53 -0.15
CA ARG A 208 -11.81 0.75 -1.56
C ARG A 208 -12.29 -0.54 -2.22
N GLU A 209 -11.54 -1.63 -2.05
CA GLU A 209 -11.87 -2.92 -2.63
C GLU A 209 -13.05 -3.57 -1.91
N LYS A 210 -13.23 -3.34 -0.59
CA LYS A 210 -14.44 -3.76 0.13
C LYS A 210 -15.71 -3.21 -0.49
N ILE A 211 -15.71 -1.93 -0.86
CA ILE A 211 -16.82 -1.27 -1.56
C ILE A 211 -17.07 -1.95 -2.91
N GLU A 212 -16.01 -2.32 -3.63
CA GLU A 212 -16.12 -3.03 -4.89
C GLU A 212 -16.70 -4.45 -4.71
N CYS A 213 -16.33 -5.18 -3.66
CA CYS A 213 -16.95 -6.47 -3.32
C CYS A 213 -18.42 -6.30 -2.96
N ALA A 214 -18.76 -5.28 -2.16
CA ALA A 214 -20.13 -4.99 -1.76
C ALA A 214 -21.07 -4.73 -2.95
N LYS A 215 -20.59 -3.99 -3.96
CA LYS A 215 -21.34 -3.75 -5.21
C LYS A 215 -21.66 -5.05 -5.95
N PHE A 216 -20.72 -5.98 -5.99
CA PHE A 216 -20.94 -7.28 -6.63
C PHE A 216 -22.02 -8.09 -5.90
N PHE A 217 -21.98 -8.18 -4.57
CA PHE A 217 -23.03 -8.87 -3.81
C PHE A 217 -24.40 -8.19 -3.96
N GLU A 218 -24.44 -6.86 -4.06
CA GLU A 218 -25.68 -6.13 -4.34
C GLU A 218 -26.26 -6.47 -5.73
N GLU A 219 -25.41 -6.59 -6.76
CA GLU A 219 -25.82 -7.00 -8.11
C GLU A 219 -26.30 -8.46 -8.17
N GLN A 220 -25.71 -9.34 -7.37
CA GLN A 220 -26.12 -10.75 -7.25
C GLN A 220 -27.39 -10.94 -6.42
N GLY A 221 -27.84 -9.92 -5.68
CA GLY A 221 -29.00 -9.98 -4.80
C GLY A 221 -28.71 -10.44 -3.36
N ASP A 222 -27.45 -10.73 -3.04
CA ASP A 222 -26.97 -11.04 -1.68
C ASP A 222 -26.83 -9.75 -0.85
N LEU A 223 -27.97 -9.09 -0.60
CA LEU A 223 -28.01 -7.78 0.07
C LEU A 223 -27.44 -7.83 1.49
N GLU A 224 -27.58 -8.96 2.18
CA GLU A 224 -27.08 -9.14 3.55
C GLU A 224 -25.56 -8.99 3.65
N LYS A 225 -24.83 -9.67 2.76
CA LYS A 225 -23.37 -9.57 2.68
C LYS A 225 -22.93 -8.18 2.21
N ALA A 226 -23.69 -7.59 1.28
CA ALA A 226 -23.42 -6.24 0.79
C ALA A 226 -23.49 -5.20 1.92
N VAL A 227 -24.49 -5.26 2.80
CA VAL A 227 -24.63 -4.34 3.95
C VAL A 227 -23.40 -4.38 4.85
N VAL A 228 -22.96 -5.59 5.23
CA VAL A 228 -21.79 -5.77 6.10
C VAL A 228 -20.52 -5.21 5.47
N LEU A 229 -20.30 -5.46 4.17
CA LEU A 229 -19.13 -4.96 3.46
C LEU A 229 -19.17 -3.44 3.25
N TYR A 230 -20.35 -2.85 2.99
CA TYR A 230 -20.49 -1.39 2.89
C TYR A 230 -20.24 -0.70 4.23
N HIS A 231 -20.74 -1.28 5.32
CA HIS A 231 -20.47 -0.81 6.68
C HIS A 231 -18.96 -0.83 6.97
N ARG A 232 -18.31 -1.99 6.77
CA ARG A 232 -16.86 -2.16 6.98
C ARG A 232 -16.01 -1.35 5.98
N GLY A 233 -16.56 -0.97 4.84
CA GLY A 233 -15.94 -0.11 3.83
C GLY A 233 -16.09 1.39 4.12
N GLY A 234 -16.84 1.77 5.17
CA GLY A 234 -17.08 3.16 5.56
C GLY A 234 -18.16 3.89 4.78
N MET A 235 -18.93 3.20 3.92
CA MET A 235 -20.06 3.79 3.20
C MET A 235 -21.36 3.63 3.99
N LEU A 236 -21.45 4.35 5.11
CA LEU A 236 -22.57 4.27 6.05
C LEU A 236 -23.92 4.56 5.40
N HIS A 237 -24.00 5.58 4.52
CA HIS A 237 -25.24 5.91 3.80
C HIS A 237 -25.83 4.74 3.03
N LYS A 238 -24.99 4.11 2.20
CA LYS A 238 -25.44 3.01 1.35
C LYS A 238 -25.70 1.75 2.18
N ALA A 239 -24.88 1.49 3.19
CA ALA A 239 -25.10 0.41 4.14
C ALA A 239 -26.46 0.55 4.84
N LEU A 240 -26.81 1.76 5.30
CA LEU A 240 -28.06 2.04 5.99
C LEU A 240 -29.28 1.89 5.08
N ASP A 241 -29.23 2.49 3.88
CA ASP A 241 -30.32 2.37 2.91
C ASP A 241 -30.58 0.91 2.50
N LEU A 242 -29.53 0.10 2.37
CA LEU A 242 -29.65 -1.34 2.13
C LEU A 242 -30.17 -2.09 3.36
N ALA A 243 -29.69 -1.76 4.55
CA ALA A 243 -30.10 -2.40 5.80
C ALA A 243 -31.58 -2.14 6.13
N PHE A 244 -32.12 -0.97 5.77
CA PHE A 244 -33.55 -0.71 5.85
C PHE A 244 -34.36 -1.59 4.89
N LYS A 245 -33.87 -1.81 3.66
CA LYS A 245 -34.55 -2.67 2.69
C LYS A 245 -34.55 -4.14 3.12
N THR A 246 -33.47 -4.61 3.73
CA THR A 246 -33.32 -6.00 4.19
C THR A 246 -33.82 -6.24 5.60
N GLN A 247 -34.22 -5.19 6.32
CA GLN A 247 -34.65 -5.26 7.73
C GLN A 247 -33.59 -5.88 8.65
N GLN A 248 -32.31 -5.59 8.43
CA GLN A 248 -31.22 -6.11 9.26
C GLN A 248 -31.01 -5.24 10.51
N TYR A 249 -31.75 -5.57 11.57
CA TYR A 249 -31.79 -4.83 12.83
C TYR A 249 -30.43 -4.73 13.54
N GLU A 250 -29.63 -5.80 13.54
CA GLU A 250 -28.34 -5.83 14.25
C GLU A 250 -27.33 -4.86 13.63
N VAL A 251 -27.16 -4.91 12.31
CA VAL A 251 -26.21 -4.04 11.60
C VAL A 251 -26.63 -2.57 11.67
N LEU A 252 -27.94 -2.28 11.69
CA LEU A 252 -28.46 -0.92 11.90
C LEU A 252 -28.09 -0.36 13.27
N GLN A 253 -28.16 -1.19 14.32
CA GLN A 253 -27.74 -0.78 15.66
C GLN A 253 -26.25 -0.48 15.71
N ASP A 254 -25.42 -1.34 15.11
CA ASP A 254 -23.98 -1.13 15.05
C ASP A 254 -23.62 0.14 14.26
N ILE A 255 -24.25 0.36 13.09
CA ILE A 255 -24.09 1.59 12.31
C ILE A 255 -24.46 2.81 13.16
N ALA A 256 -25.57 2.77 13.89
CA ALA A 256 -26.03 3.88 14.70
C ALA A 256 -25.07 4.25 15.85
N THR A 257 -24.40 3.28 16.46
CA THR A 257 -23.39 3.55 17.50
C THR A 257 -22.12 4.23 16.97
N GLN A 258 -21.87 4.13 15.66
CA GLN A 258 -20.73 4.76 14.99
C GLN A 258 -21.07 6.12 14.37
N LEU A 259 -22.31 6.61 14.53
CA LEU A 259 -22.72 7.91 14.03
C LEU A 259 -22.31 9.02 14.99
N ASP A 260 -21.43 9.88 14.51
CA ASP A 260 -20.90 11.03 15.25
C ASP A 260 -21.56 12.35 14.81
N SER A 261 -21.22 13.44 15.50
CA SER A 261 -21.71 14.80 15.21
C SER A 261 -21.27 15.37 13.85
N TYR A 262 -20.30 14.73 13.19
CA TYR A 262 -19.85 15.04 11.83
C TYR A 262 -20.60 14.23 10.75
N SER A 263 -21.44 13.28 11.15
CA SER A 263 -22.25 12.49 10.23
C SER A 263 -23.33 13.34 9.59
N ASP A 264 -23.75 12.99 8.38
CA ASP A 264 -24.80 13.73 7.66
C ASP A 264 -26.10 13.76 8.50
N PRO A 265 -26.64 14.96 8.81
CA PRO A 265 -27.89 15.12 9.55
C PRO A 265 -29.08 14.36 8.95
N ALA A 266 -29.10 14.13 7.63
CA ALA A 266 -30.17 13.38 6.97
C ALA A 266 -30.12 11.88 7.32
N LEU A 267 -28.91 11.32 7.49
CA LEU A 267 -28.70 9.93 7.88
C LEU A 267 -29.15 9.70 9.32
N VAL A 268 -28.76 10.61 10.21
CA VAL A 268 -29.13 10.57 11.62
C VAL A 268 -30.64 10.64 11.79
N GLN A 269 -31.32 11.49 11.01
CA GLN A 269 -32.78 11.55 11.04
C GLN A 269 -33.43 10.21 10.64
N LYS A 270 -33.00 9.59 9.54
CA LYS A 270 -33.53 8.29 9.11
C LYS A 270 -33.33 7.21 10.18
N CYS A 271 -32.14 7.16 10.80
CA CYS A 271 -31.87 6.25 11.90
C CYS A 271 -32.75 6.52 13.13
N ALA A 272 -32.94 7.79 13.50
CA ALA A 272 -33.77 8.17 14.63
C ALA A 272 -35.23 7.79 14.40
N GLU A 273 -35.80 8.09 13.23
CA GLU A 273 -37.16 7.70 12.85
C GLU A 273 -37.35 6.17 12.93
N TYR A 274 -36.33 5.41 12.50
CA TYR A 274 -36.35 3.96 12.61
C TYR A 274 -36.34 3.46 14.06
N PHE A 275 -35.50 4.02 14.93
CA PHE A 275 -35.48 3.65 16.35
C PHE A 275 -36.81 3.98 17.06
N VAL A 276 -37.45 5.09 16.68
CA VAL A 276 -38.78 5.46 17.17
C VAL A 276 -39.84 4.45 16.75
N ASN A 277 -39.81 4.00 15.49
CA ASN A 277 -40.74 2.99 14.98
C ASN A 277 -40.54 1.62 15.65
N ASN A 278 -39.32 1.31 16.08
CA ASN A 278 -38.97 0.06 16.76
C ASN A 278 -39.06 0.14 18.30
N GLU A 279 -39.69 1.19 18.85
CA GLU A 279 -39.85 1.42 20.30
C GLU A 279 -38.53 1.58 21.09
N GLN A 280 -37.40 1.79 20.41
CA GLN A 280 -36.09 2.04 21.03
C GLN A 280 -35.87 3.55 21.21
N PHE A 281 -36.69 4.18 22.06
CA PHE A 281 -36.70 5.63 22.22
C PHE A 281 -35.40 6.21 22.80
N ASP A 282 -34.75 5.51 23.73
CA ASP A 282 -33.51 5.97 24.37
C ASP A 282 -32.40 6.24 23.34
N LYS A 283 -32.17 5.27 22.44
CA LYS A 283 -31.17 5.37 21.37
C LYS A 283 -31.55 6.44 20.34
N ALA A 284 -32.84 6.62 20.06
CA ALA A 284 -33.31 7.65 19.15
C ALA A 284 -33.00 9.06 19.67
N VAL A 285 -33.21 9.29 20.98
CA VAL A 285 -32.91 10.58 21.62
C VAL A 285 -31.41 10.85 21.64
N ASP A 286 -30.60 9.85 21.99
CA ASP A 286 -29.13 9.97 21.94
C ASP A 286 -28.64 10.36 20.55
N LEU A 287 -29.18 9.73 19.50
CA LEU A 287 -28.80 10.02 18.12
C LEU A 287 -29.22 11.44 17.68
N LEU A 288 -30.44 11.87 18.03
CA LEU A 288 -30.92 13.22 17.74
C LEU A 288 -30.14 14.30 18.51
N ALA A 289 -29.69 13.99 19.73
CA ALA A 289 -28.82 14.86 20.51
C ALA A 289 -27.46 15.03 19.82
N ILE A 290 -26.87 13.96 19.28
CA ILE A 290 -25.61 14.00 18.52
C ILE A 290 -25.74 14.86 17.25
N ALA A 291 -26.86 14.75 16.53
CA ALA A 291 -27.14 15.57 15.35
C ALA A 291 -27.59 17.02 15.66
N LYS A 292 -27.50 17.47 16.92
CA LYS A 292 -27.90 18.81 17.37
C LYS A 292 -29.38 19.15 17.08
N LYS A 293 -30.24 18.14 16.94
CA LYS A 293 -31.69 18.31 16.73
C LYS A 293 -32.44 18.34 18.06
N TYR A 294 -32.11 19.33 18.88
CA TYR A 294 -32.56 19.42 20.27
C TYR A 294 -34.10 19.45 20.42
N LYS A 295 -34.80 20.22 19.56
CA LYS A 295 -36.27 20.36 19.64
C LYS A 295 -37.00 19.04 19.41
N GLU A 296 -36.57 18.29 18.40
CA GLU A 296 -37.14 16.97 18.07
C GLU A 296 -36.84 15.98 19.20
N ALA A 297 -35.61 15.93 19.70
CA ALA A 297 -35.20 15.07 20.80
C ALA A 297 -36.01 15.31 22.08
N ILE A 298 -36.17 16.57 22.50
CA ILE A 298 -36.94 16.93 23.70
C ILE A 298 -38.43 16.56 23.54
N SER A 299 -38.99 16.80 22.35
CA SER A 299 -40.39 16.41 22.07
C SER A 299 -40.59 14.90 22.15
N LEU A 300 -39.57 14.12 21.79
CA LEU A 300 -39.60 12.66 21.87
C LEU A 300 -39.55 12.19 23.33
N CYS A 301 -38.70 12.81 24.15
CA CYS A 301 -38.62 12.54 25.58
C CYS A 301 -39.96 12.76 26.28
N LEU A 302 -40.66 13.85 25.94
CA LEU A 302 -41.96 14.19 26.50
C LEU A 302 -43.05 13.20 26.06
N LYS A 303 -43.08 12.81 24.79
CA LYS A 303 -44.12 11.92 24.24
C LYS A 303 -44.00 10.49 24.74
N HIS A 304 -42.79 9.96 24.84
CA HIS A 304 -42.54 8.56 25.17
C HIS A 304 -41.99 8.35 26.59
N ASN A 305 -41.92 9.41 27.39
CA ASN A 305 -41.46 9.40 28.78
C ASN A 305 -40.06 8.78 28.97
N VAL A 306 -39.14 9.10 28.06
CA VAL A 306 -37.72 8.69 28.13
C VAL A 306 -37.05 9.42 29.30
N GLN A 307 -36.39 8.66 30.19
CA GLN A 307 -35.73 9.22 31.36
C GLN A 307 -34.55 10.13 30.96
N LEU A 308 -34.63 11.41 31.30
CA LEU A 308 -33.54 12.37 31.09
C LEU A 308 -32.46 12.16 32.16
N THR A 309 -31.42 11.41 31.82
CA THR A 309 -30.20 11.31 32.65
C THR A 309 -29.39 12.61 32.61
N GLU A 310 -28.52 12.82 33.58
CA GLU A 310 -27.66 14.01 33.67
C GLU A 310 -26.80 14.18 32.40
N ASP A 311 -26.19 13.10 31.92
CA ASP A 311 -25.39 13.08 30.69
C ASP A 311 -26.21 13.49 29.45
N LEU A 312 -27.44 13.01 29.34
CA LEU A 312 -28.33 13.34 28.22
C LEU A 312 -28.80 14.79 28.29
N ALA A 313 -29.10 15.29 29.49
CA ALA A 313 -29.47 16.69 29.71
C ALA A 313 -28.31 17.65 29.41
N GLU A 314 -27.05 17.25 29.62
CA GLU A 314 -25.89 18.03 29.20
C GLU A 314 -25.66 17.97 27.69
N LYS A 315 -25.78 16.79 27.04
CA LYS A 315 -25.72 16.67 25.57
C LYS A 315 -26.80 17.47 24.84
N LEU A 316 -28.00 17.56 25.42
CA LEU A 316 -29.12 18.35 24.89
C LEU A 316 -29.01 19.85 25.17
N THR A 317 -27.95 20.30 25.84
CA THR A 317 -27.69 21.72 26.10
C THR A 317 -26.88 22.32 24.95
N PRO A 318 -27.47 23.18 24.09
CA PRO A 318 -26.72 23.82 23.02
C PRO A 318 -25.62 24.75 23.56
N GLU A 319 -24.41 24.73 22.99
CA GLU A 319 -23.36 25.69 23.33
C GLU A 319 -23.68 27.10 22.82
N LYS A 320 -23.13 28.14 23.47
CA LYS A 320 -23.42 29.56 23.16
C LYS A 320 -23.05 30.00 21.74
N GLU A 321 -22.16 29.27 21.05
CA GLU A 321 -21.69 29.61 19.70
C GLU A 321 -22.48 28.92 18.57
N ASN A 322 -23.32 27.93 18.88
CA ASN A 322 -23.92 27.05 17.87
C ASN A 322 -25.34 27.45 17.43
N VAL A 323 -26.07 28.27 18.21
CA VAL A 323 -27.49 28.57 17.97
C VAL A 323 -27.83 29.99 18.44
N ASP A 324 -28.77 30.66 17.78
CA ASP A 324 -29.26 32.00 18.14
C ASP A 324 -29.78 32.04 19.58
N GLU A 325 -29.54 33.14 20.30
CA GLU A 325 -29.88 33.27 21.73
C GLU A 325 -31.36 32.96 22.04
N GLU A 326 -32.30 33.45 21.22
CA GLU A 326 -33.73 33.17 21.39
C GLU A 326 -34.06 31.68 21.25
N THR A 327 -33.46 31.01 20.27
CA THR A 327 -33.69 29.58 20.06
C THR A 327 -33.06 28.73 21.16
N ARG A 328 -31.89 29.14 21.65
CA ARG A 328 -31.23 28.53 22.81
C ARG A 328 -32.09 28.65 24.07
N LEU A 329 -32.67 29.82 24.34
CA LEU A 329 -33.59 30.02 25.48
C LEU A 329 -34.79 29.09 25.38
N SER A 330 -35.45 29.04 24.22
CA SER A 330 -36.60 28.15 24.02
C SER A 330 -36.26 26.67 24.22
N ILE A 331 -35.05 26.23 23.84
CA ILE A 331 -34.61 24.83 24.02
C ILE A 331 -34.36 24.54 25.50
N LEU A 332 -33.74 25.47 26.23
CA LEU A 332 -33.44 25.33 27.66
C LEU A 332 -34.71 25.31 28.52
N GLU A 333 -35.69 26.18 28.22
CA GLU A 333 -37.00 26.20 28.88
C GLU A 333 -37.74 24.88 28.66
N ASN A 334 -37.85 24.43 27.40
CA ASN A 334 -38.50 23.15 27.07
C ASN A 334 -37.80 21.94 27.72
N LEU A 335 -36.47 21.96 27.80
CA LEU A 335 -35.70 20.92 28.49
C LEU A 335 -35.94 20.94 30.00
N ALA A 336 -35.99 22.12 30.61
CA ALA A 336 -36.23 22.30 32.04
C ALA A 336 -37.66 21.90 32.44
N GLU A 337 -38.66 22.26 31.63
CA GLU A 337 -40.05 21.78 31.78
C GLU A 337 -40.13 20.26 31.68
N SER A 338 -39.43 19.66 30.72
CA SER A 338 -39.38 18.20 30.56
C SER A 338 -38.78 17.50 31.79
N LEU A 339 -37.69 18.04 32.36
CA LEU A 339 -37.07 17.55 33.59
C LEU A 339 -37.99 17.71 34.81
N MET A 340 -38.78 18.79 34.86
CA MET A 340 -39.75 19.03 35.93
C MET A 340 -40.90 18.02 35.89
N VAL A 341 -41.43 17.72 34.70
CA VAL A 341 -42.47 16.69 34.51
C VAL A 341 -41.98 15.30 34.94
N GLN A 342 -40.69 15.03 34.75
CA GLN A 342 -40.05 13.77 35.18
C GLN A 342 -39.66 13.75 36.67
N GLY A 343 -39.87 14.84 37.41
CA GLY A 343 -39.59 14.93 38.85
C GLY A 343 -38.13 15.21 39.21
N ASN A 344 -37.29 15.59 38.24
CA ASN A 344 -35.88 15.90 38.45
C ASN A 344 -35.64 17.40 38.66
N TYR A 345 -36.11 17.91 39.80
CA TYR A 345 -36.12 19.35 40.12
C TYR A 345 -34.72 19.98 40.23
N HIS A 346 -33.70 19.20 40.59
CA HIS A 346 -32.33 19.70 40.71
C HIS A 346 -31.72 20.04 39.35
N LEU A 347 -31.89 19.16 38.36
CA LEU A 347 -31.44 19.43 37.00
C LEU A 347 -32.30 20.50 36.31
N ALA A 348 -33.62 20.49 36.54
CA ALA A 348 -34.52 21.51 36.01
C ALA A 348 -34.12 22.93 36.44
N THR A 349 -33.84 23.15 37.74
CA THR A 349 -33.38 24.46 38.26
C THR A 349 -32.03 24.88 37.67
N LYS A 350 -31.08 23.95 37.47
CA LYS A 350 -29.81 24.21 36.77
C LYS A 350 -30.04 24.66 35.32
N LYS A 351 -31.05 24.13 34.63
CA LYS A 351 -31.38 24.52 33.24
C LYS A 351 -32.16 25.86 33.17
N PHE A 352 -33.12 26.11 34.06
CA PHE A 352 -33.81 27.41 34.14
C PHE A 352 -32.84 28.56 34.45
N THR A 353 -31.92 28.36 35.40
CA THR A 353 -30.87 29.35 35.69
C THR A 353 -29.92 29.59 34.51
N GLN A 354 -29.65 28.56 33.70
CA GLN A 354 -28.88 28.69 32.45
C GLN A 354 -29.67 29.38 31.32
N ALA A 355 -31.00 29.36 31.37
CA ALA A 355 -31.89 30.14 30.52
C ALA A 355 -32.04 31.60 31.01
N GLY A 356 -31.51 31.95 32.18
CA GLY A 356 -31.60 33.31 32.72
C GLY A 356 -32.92 33.61 33.44
N ASP A 357 -33.77 32.60 33.62
CA ASP A 357 -34.96 32.68 34.47
C ASP A 357 -34.48 32.51 35.94
N LYS A 358 -34.63 33.56 36.73
CA LYS A 358 -34.09 33.68 38.10
C LYS A 358 -35.14 33.49 39.18
#